data_AF-A0AAE0SFQ2-F1
#
_entry.id   AF-A0AAE0SFQ2-F1
#
_cell.length_a   1.000
_cell.length_b   1.000
_cell.length_c   1.000
_cell.angle_alpha   90.00
_cell.angle_beta   90.00
_cell.angle_gamma   90.00
#
_symmetry.space_group_name_H-M   'P 1'
#
loop_
_entity.id
_entity.type
_entity.pdbx_description
1 polymer ?
#
loop_
_entity_poly.entity_id
_entity_poly.type
_entity_poly.pdbx_seq_one_letter_code
_entity_poly.pdbx_strand_id
1 'polypeptide(L)'
;MTPRSLFEGLGCIPGEGVDPWELVFRITPEVGGDPYDAWISGGTNTTNFDVNCQTIKSNPSCTRHFRSALLQRWSEEVTSKVKVGIYKDGKEVHNITFNATGSNLTSWFSKERVLNTTYRGILTNNEFNYFCLKGYVLHPVFSL
;
A
#
# COMPACT_ATOMS: atom_id res chain seq x y z
N MET A 1 -36.27 -17.97 -4.00
CA MET A 1 -35.41 -18.86 -3.19
C MET A 1 -34.01 -18.74 -3.78
N THR A 2 -33.16 -17.95 -3.13
CA THR A 2 -31.86 -17.51 -3.67
C THR A 2 -30.78 -18.55 -3.31
N PRO A 3 -29.96 -19.05 -4.25
CA PRO A 3 -28.82 -19.87 -3.89
C PRO A 3 -27.65 -18.99 -3.46
N ARG A 4 -27.10 -19.33 -2.29
CA ARG A 4 -25.86 -18.84 -1.71
C ARG A 4 -24.68 -19.14 -2.64
N SER A 5 -23.88 -18.13 -2.98
CA SER A 5 -22.52 -18.31 -3.46
C SER A 5 -21.55 -18.19 -2.27
N LEU A 6 -21.02 -19.34 -1.85
CA LEU A 6 -19.77 -19.46 -1.11
C LEU A 6 -18.64 -19.06 -2.07
N PHE A 7 -17.76 -18.14 -1.67
CA PHE A 7 -16.45 -17.98 -2.31
C PHE A 7 -15.38 -17.92 -1.20
N GLU A 8 -14.73 -19.05 -0.98
CA GLU A 8 -13.38 -19.15 -0.43
C GLU A 8 -12.61 -20.14 -1.31
N GLY A 9 -11.36 -19.81 -1.63
CA GLY A 9 -10.38 -20.76 -2.16
C GLY A 9 -10.01 -20.58 -3.63
N LEU A 10 -8.84 -19.94 -3.84
CA LEU A 10 -7.83 -20.27 -4.85
C LEU A 10 -8.35 -20.67 -6.26
N GLY A 11 -8.31 -19.73 -7.20
CA GLY A 11 -8.46 -20.03 -8.62
C GLY A 11 -8.14 -18.84 -9.49
N CYS A 12 -7.10 -18.98 -10.31
CA CYS A 12 -6.78 -18.05 -11.40
C CYS A 12 -8.02 -17.86 -12.28
N ILE A 13 -8.58 -16.66 -12.32
CA ILE A 13 -9.54 -16.29 -13.35
C ILE A 13 -8.71 -15.97 -14.61
N PRO A 14 -8.78 -16.79 -15.68
CA PRO A 14 -8.08 -16.48 -16.91
C PRO A 14 -8.91 -15.43 -17.67
N GLY A 15 -8.46 -14.18 -17.68
CA GLY A 15 -9.10 -13.11 -18.46
C GLY A 15 -8.84 -11.68 -17.98
N GLU A 16 -8.45 -11.50 -16.72
CA GLU A 16 -7.86 -10.24 -16.23
C GLU A 16 -6.38 -10.50 -16.00
N GLY A 17 -5.50 -9.69 -16.58
CA GLY A 17 -4.06 -9.86 -16.48
C GLY A 17 -3.64 -10.09 -15.04
N VAL A 18 -2.82 -11.12 -14.78
CA VAL A 18 -2.24 -11.36 -13.46
C VAL A 18 -1.53 -10.10 -13.04
N ASP A 19 -2.07 -9.38 -12.06
CA ASP A 19 -1.39 -8.25 -11.46
C ASP A 19 -0.11 -8.82 -10.83
N PRO A 20 1.10 -8.45 -11.30
CA PRO A 20 2.35 -8.99 -10.75
C PRO A 20 2.64 -8.45 -9.35
N TRP A 21 1.77 -7.60 -8.79
CA TRP A 21 1.93 -7.00 -7.48
C TRP A 21 1.12 -7.72 -6.41
N GLU A 22 1.79 -8.07 -5.31
CA GLU A 22 1.13 -8.53 -4.09
C GLU A 22 0.84 -7.34 -3.16
N LEU A 23 -0.41 -7.22 -2.71
CA LEU A 23 -0.78 -6.22 -1.72
C LEU A 23 -0.20 -6.62 -0.36
N VAL A 24 0.69 -5.79 0.18
CA VAL A 24 1.31 -6.02 1.50
C VAL A 24 0.90 -5.01 2.55
N PHE A 25 0.35 -3.87 2.13
CA PHE A 25 -0.12 -2.83 3.03
C PHE A 25 -1.18 -1.96 2.37
N ARG A 26 -2.20 -1.57 3.13
CA ARG A 26 -3.22 -0.61 2.72
C ARG A 26 -3.65 0.24 3.90
N ILE A 27 -3.66 1.56 3.67
CA ILE A 27 -4.31 2.52 4.55
C ILE A 27 -5.78 2.62 4.14
N THR A 28 -6.66 2.63 5.13
CA THR A 28 -8.11 2.73 4.94
C THR A 28 -8.58 4.06 5.50
N PRO A 29 -9.29 4.90 4.72
CA PRO A 29 -9.83 6.16 5.21
C PRO A 29 -10.70 5.98 6.46
N GLU A 30 -10.74 6.99 7.32
CA GLU A 30 -11.63 7.07 8.50
C GLU A 30 -11.42 6.01 9.60
N VAL A 31 -10.49 5.08 9.42
CA VAL A 31 -10.10 4.08 10.44
C VAL A 31 -9.33 4.69 11.62
N GLY A 32 -8.69 5.84 11.40
CA GLY A 32 -7.80 6.48 12.37
C GLY A 32 -6.53 5.67 12.66
N GLY A 33 -5.69 6.17 13.56
CA GLY A 33 -4.35 5.62 13.81
C GLY A 33 -3.27 6.32 12.99
N ASP A 34 -2.01 6.14 13.41
CA ASP A 34 -0.86 6.69 12.68
C ASP A 34 -0.45 5.72 11.55
N PRO A 35 -0.47 6.16 10.27
CA PRO A 35 -0.14 5.27 9.16
C PRO A 35 1.31 4.77 9.16
N TYR A 36 2.23 5.55 9.71
CA TYR A 36 3.64 5.17 9.79
C TYR A 36 3.83 4.07 10.85
N ASP A 37 3.18 4.18 12.02
CA ASP A 37 3.17 3.13 13.03
C ASP A 37 2.48 1.86 12.52
N ALA A 38 1.37 2.00 11.79
CA ALA A 38 0.72 0.88 11.09
C ALA A 38 1.68 0.19 10.10
N TRP A 39 2.54 0.95 9.41
CA TRP A 39 3.56 0.42 8.50
C TRP A 39 4.79 -0.17 9.20
N ILE A 40 5.22 0.33 10.36
CA ILE A 40 6.43 -0.15 11.01
C ILE A 40 6.15 -1.34 11.92
N SER A 41 5.21 -1.18 12.85
CA SER A 41 4.95 -2.13 13.93
C SER A 41 3.59 -2.81 13.83
N GLY A 42 2.74 -2.37 12.90
CA GLY A 42 1.33 -2.74 12.86
C GLY A 42 0.44 -1.75 13.58
N GLY A 43 0.94 -0.91 14.49
CA GLY A 43 0.17 0.18 15.09
C GLY A 43 -1.19 -0.23 15.67
N THR A 44 -2.10 0.74 15.81
CA THR A 44 -3.51 0.50 16.16
C THR A 44 -4.36 0.33 14.91
N ASN A 45 -5.53 -0.32 15.05
CA ASN A 45 -6.51 -0.48 13.97
C ASN A 45 -5.99 -1.17 12.71
N THR A 46 -5.02 -2.08 12.84
CA THR A 46 -4.46 -2.86 11.73
C THR A 46 -4.87 -4.32 11.81
N THR A 47 -4.93 -5.00 10.68
CA THR A 47 -5.17 -6.43 10.54
C THR A 47 -4.30 -7.04 9.46
N ASN A 48 -3.93 -8.30 9.65
CA ASN A 48 -3.24 -9.13 8.65
C ASN A 48 -4.11 -10.27 8.11
N PHE A 49 -5.34 -10.45 8.60
CA PHE A 49 -6.20 -11.60 8.28
C PHE A 49 -7.60 -11.23 7.77
N ASP A 50 -8.05 -9.98 7.94
CA ASP A 50 -9.36 -9.58 7.45
C ASP A 50 -9.38 -9.52 5.92
N VAL A 51 -10.03 -10.50 5.31
CA VAL A 51 -10.16 -10.64 3.85
C VAL A 51 -10.83 -9.42 3.20
N ASN A 52 -11.67 -8.68 3.94
CA ASN A 52 -12.31 -7.47 3.42
C ASN A 52 -11.31 -6.33 3.20
N CYS A 53 -10.20 -6.35 3.95
CA CYS A 53 -9.14 -5.35 3.87
C CYS A 53 -8.00 -5.74 2.91
N GLN A 54 -7.94 -7.01 2.47
CA GLN A 54 -6.97 -7.55 1.52
C GLN A 54 -7.34 -7.25 0.06
N THR A 55 -7.73 -6.01 -0.23
CA THR A 55 -8.09 -5.57 -1.58
C THR A 55 -7.75 -4.11 -1.78
N ILE A 56 -7.48 -3.69 -3.02
CA ILE A 56 -7.32 -2.27 -3.38
C ILE A 56 -8.67 -1.57 -3.59
N LYS A 57 -9.75 -2.33 -3.75
CA LYS A 57 -11.09 -1.78 -3.95
C LYS A 57 -11.60 -1.15 -2.65
N SER A 58 -12.30 -0.03 -2.78
CA SER A 58 -13.05 0.50 -1.64
C SER A 58 -14.03 -0.56 -1.18
N ASN A 59 -13.97 -0.89 0.11
CA ASN A 59 -14.81 -1.92 0.71
C ASN A 59 -15.32 -1.34 2.03
N PRO A 60 -16.62 -1.01 2.13
CA PRO A 60 -17.18 -0.42 3.35
C PRO A 60 -17.09 -1.37 4.55
N SER A 61 -16.91 -2.67 4.33
CA SER A 61 -16.73 -3.66 5.39
C SER A 61 -15.31 -3.68 5.96
N CYS A 62 -14.33 -3.06 5.30
CA CYS A 62 -12.97 -2.97 5.83
C CYS A 62 -12.89 -1.81 6.83
N THR A 63 -12.75 -2.14 8.12
CA THR A 63 -12.71 -1.17 9.22
C THR A 63 -11.30 -1.00 9.81
N ARG A 64 -10.28 -1.50 9.12
CA ARG A 64 -8.87 -1.53 9.58
C ARG A 64 -7.89 -1.23 8.46
N HIS A 65 -6.67 -0.85 8.81
CA HIS A 65 -5.54 -0.88 7.90
C HIS A 65 -5.13 -2.33 7.65
N PHE A 66 -4.77 -2.66 6.42
CA PHE A 66 -4.21 -3.98 6.13
C PHE A 66 -2.70 -3.92 6.21
N ARG A 67 -2.10 -4.91 6.88
CA ARG A 67 -0.66 -5.15 6.94
C ARG A 67 -0.41 -6.64 6.80
N SER A 68 0.24 -7.05 5.73
CA SER A 68 0.66 -8.43 5.53
C SER A 68 1.77 -8.83 6.51
N ALA A 69 1.76 -10.10 6.93
CA ALA A 69 2.84 -10.69 7.70
C ALA A 69 4.17 -10.76 6.90
N LEU A 70 4.11 -10.69 5.57
CA LEU A 70 5.29 -10.68 4.68
C LEU A 70 6.25 -9.52 5.01
N LEU A 71 5.73 -8.40 5.51
CA LEU A 71 6.55 -7.25 5.90
C LEU A 71 7.50 -7.56 7.07
N GLN A 72 7.23 -8.58 7.88
CA GLN A 72 8.16 -9.04 8.92
C GLN A 72 9.39 -9.75 8.34
N ARG A 73 9.26 -10.29 7.12
CA ARG A 73 10.31 -11.03 6.40
C ARG A 73 10.77 -10.25 5.17
N TRP A 74 10.88 -8.93 5.28
CA TRP A 74 11.18 -8.02 4.16
C TRP A 74 12.36 -8.48 3.30
N SER A 75 13.48 -8.87 3.92
CA SER A 75 14.69 -9.28 3.20
C SER A 75 14.52 -10.58 2.41
N GLU A 76 13.54 -11.41 2.77
CA GLU A 76 13.25 -12.69 2.12
C GLU A 76 12.19 -12.54 1.03
N GLU A 77 11.16 -11.73 1.30
CA GLU A 77 9.96 -11.61 0.44
C GLU A 77 10.07 -10.45 -0.58
N VAL A 78 10.72 -9.34 -0.21
CA VAL A 78 10.78 -8.12 -1.01
C VAL A 78 12.14 -7.98 -1.67
N THR A 79 12.31 -8.65 -2.82
CA THR A 79 13.63 -8.81 -3.44
C THR A 79 13.91 -7.88 -4.62
N SER A 80 12.87 -7.33 -5.26
CA SER A 80 13.01 -6.61 -6.53
C SER A 80 12.46 -5.18 -6.51
N LYS A 81 11.14 -5.03 -6.37
CA LYS A 81 10.46 -3.74 -6.51
C LYS A 81 9.36 -3.58 -5.48
N VAL A 82 9.11 -2.33 -5.12
CA VAL A 82 7.96 -1.93 -4.30
C VAL A 82 7.18 -0.86 -5.05
N LYS A 83 5.86 -0.98 -5.09
CA LYS A 83 4.98 0.01 -5.70
C LYS A 83 4.13 0.68 -4.62
N VAL A 84 4.12 2.01 -4.62
CA VAL A 84 3.13 2.82 -3.90
C VAL A 84 2.11 3.29 -4.91
N GLY A 85 0.85 2.92 -4.71
CA GLY A 85 -0.27 3.35 -5.55
C GLY A 85 -1.30 4.13 -4.75
N ILE A 86 -1.80 5.22 -5.33
CA ILE A 86 -3.01 5.91 -4.87
C ILE A 86 -4.16 5.45 -5.75
N TYR A 87 -5.25 5.03 -5.11
CA TYR A 87 -6.42 4.49 -5.78
C TYR A 87 -7.63 5.36 -5.50
N LYS A 88 -8.44 5.60 -6.54
CA LYS A 88 -9.76 6.22 -6.44
C LYS A 88 -10.77 5.30 -7.12
N ASP A 89 -11.83 4.95 -6.41
CA ASP A 89 -12.89 4.06 -6.91
C ASP A 89 -12.35 2.73 -7.48
N GLY A 90 -11.32 2.18 -6.82
CA GLY A 90 -10.67 0.93 -7.23
C GLY A 90 -9.76 1.04 -8.45
N LYS A 91 -9.53 2.24 -9.00
CA LYS A 91 -8.62 2.50 -10.11
C LYS A 91 -7.37 3.24 -9.61
N GLU A 92 -6.19 2.78 -10.03
CA GLU A 92 -4.92 3.45 -9.73
C GLU A 92 -4.89 4.81 -10.45
N VAL A 93 -4.72 5.91 -9.69
CA VAL A 93 -4.64 7.27 -10.24
C VAL A 93 -3.22 7.81 -10.23
N HIS A 94 -2.41 7.41 -9.25
CA HIS A 94 -1.00 7.75 -9.20
C HIS A 94 -0.16 6.60 -8.66
N ASN A 95 1.09 6.49 -9.10
CA ASN A 95 2.02 5.54 -8.55
C ASN A 95 3.47 6.04 -8.54
N ILE A 96 4.26 5.38 -7.69
CA ILE A 96 5.71 5.41 -7.69
C ILE A 96 6.19 3.96 -7.53
N THR A 97 7.11 3.53 -8.39
CA THR A 97 7.78 2.23 -8.29
C THR A 97 9.23 2.45 -7.86
N PHE A 98 9.67 1.69 -6.86
CA PHE A 98 10.99 1.78 -6.26
C PHE A 98 11.80 0.49 -6.49
N ASN A 99 13.12 0.62 -6.53
CA ASN A 99 14.07 -0.46 -6.43
C ASN A 99 14.21 -0.87 -4.95
N ALA A 100 13.74 -2.07 -4.63
CA ALA A 100 13.74 -2.59 -3.27
C ALA A 100 14.95 -3.50 -2.97
N THR A 101 15.79 -3.80 -3.95
CA THR A 101 16.98 -4.64 -3.74
C THR A 101 17.90 -4.02 -2.68
N GLY A 102 18.28 -4.83 -1.69
CA GLY A 102 19.14 -4.39 -0.57
C GLY A 102 18.51 -3.30 0.31
N SER A 103 17.19 -3.15 0.29
CA SER A 103 16.47 -2.23 1.18
C SER A 103 15.91 -2.95 2.40
N ASN A 104 15.36 -2.17 3.33
CA ASN A 104 14.59 -2.65 4.49
C ASN A 104 13.26 -1.86 4.57
N LEU A 105 12.43 -2.15 5.58
CA LEU A 105 11.11 -1.52 5.78
C LEU A 105 11.09 0.02 5.75
N THR A 106 12.21 0.71 6.01
CA THR A 106 12.28 2.17 6.04
C THR A 106 13.13 2.77 4.94
N SER A 107 14.09 2.04 4.37
CA SER A 107 15.07 2.56 3.40
C SER A 107 14.67 2.43 1.94
N TRP A 108 13.64 1.63 1.63
CA TRP A 108 13.16 1.45 0.25
C TRP A 108 12.53 2.72 -0.34
N PHE A 109 11.92 3.54 0.52
CA PHE A 109 11.29 4.81 0.15
C PHE A 109 12.36 5.91 0.12
N SER A 110 13.16 5.91 -0.94
CA SER A 110 14.15 6.94 -1.20
C SER A 110 14.07 7.39 -2.66
N LYS A 111 14.48 8.63 -2.93
CA LYS A 111 14.41 9.19 -4.26
C LYS A 111 15.33 8.45 -5.24
N GLU A 112 16.52 8.09 -4.77
CA GLU A 112 17.55 7.37 -5.53
C GLU A 112 17.08 5.98 -5.96
N ARG A 113 16.06 5.45 -5.28
CA ARG A 113 15.45 4.16 -5.60
C ARG A 113 14.26 4.29 -6.53
N VAL A 114 13.80 5.48 -6.90
CA VAL A 114 12.65 5.64 -7.82
C VAL A 114 13.03 5.13 -9.21
N LEU A 115 12.28 4.13 -9.69
CA LEU A 115 12.42 3.55 -11.03
C LEU A 115 11.44 4.16 -12.03
N ASN A 116 10.20 4.39 -11.59
CA ASN A 116 9.15 4.96 -12.42
C ASN A 116 8.12 5.68 -11.55
N THR A 117 7.42 6.66 -12.10
CA THR A 117 6.37 7.40 -11.40
C THR A 117 5.45 8.12 -12.37
N THR A 118 4.18 8.25 -11.99
CA THR A 118 3.23 9.10 -12.71
C THR A 118 3.25 10.56 -12.24
N TYR A 119 3.96 10.87 -11.15
CA TYR A 119 4.11 12.24 -10.66
C TYR A 119 5.16 12.99 -11.48
N ARG A 120 4.78 14.16 -11.98
CA ARG A 120 5.70 15.05 -12.69
C ARG A 120 6.75 15.59 -11.72
N GLY A 121 7.99 15.71 -12.18
CA GLY A 121 9.05 16.37 -11.42
C GLY A 121 9.83 15.46 -10.46
N ILE A 122 9.33 14.30 -10.05
CA ILE A 122 10.08 13.43 -9.11
C ILE A 122 11.42 12.97 -9.69
N LEU A 123 11.46 12.61 -10.97
CA LEU A 123 12.69 12.15 -11.63
C LEU A 123 13.59 13.31 -12.07
N THR A 124 13.03 14.49 -12.35
CA THR A 124 13.75 15.62 -12.97
C THR A 124 14.18 16.69 -11.97
N ASN A 125 13.48 16.84 -10.86
CA ASN A 125 13.74 17.88 -9.87
C ASN A 125 14.55 17.30 -8.72
N ASN A 126 15.58 18.00 -8.27
CA ASN A 126 16.37 17.59 -7.10
C ASN A 126 15.94 18.30 -5.80
N GLU A 127 14.98 19.22 -5.89
CA GLU A 127 14.45 19.96 -4.75
C GLU A 127 13.08 19.40 -4.35
N PHE A 128 13.02 18.82 -3.15
CA PHE A 128 11.79 18.39 -2.50
C PHE A 128 11.76 19.00 -1.11
N ASN A 129 10.59 19.49 -0.68
CA ASN A 129 10.42 19.90 0.71
C ASN A 129 10.66 18.71 1.65
N TYR A 130 10.03 17.56 1.34
CA TYR A 130 10.19 16.32 2.09
C TYR A 130 10.00 15.12 1.15
N PHE A 131 10.91 14.15 1.21
CA PHE A 131 10.80 12.86 0.54
C PHE A 131 11.11 11.76 1.58
N CYS A 132 10.16 11.52 2.49
CA CYS A 132 10.34 10.57 3.59
C CYS A 132 9.07 9.76 3.83
N LEU A 133 9.25 8.50 4.24
CA LEU A 133 8.15 7.56 4.45
C LEU A 133 7.18 7.99 5.57
N LYS A 134 7.72 8.60 6.63
CA LYS A 134 6.91 9.15 7.74
C LYS A 134 6.05 10.33 7.30
N GLY A 135 6.36 10.94 6.16
CA GLY A 135 5.77 12.19 5.72
C GLY A 135 6.18 13.36 6.62
N TYR A 136 5.57 14.51 6.37
CA TYR A 136 5.71 15.71 7.17
C TYR A 136 4.32 16.26 7.49
N VAL A 137 4.03 16.49 8.76
CA VAL A 137 2.73 17.01 9.21
C VAL A 137 2.83 18.52 9.43
N LEU A 138 2.19 19.30 8.55
CA LEU A 138 1.73 20.64 8.90
C LEU A 138 0.28 20.50 9.34
N HIS A 139 0.01 20.39 10.65
CA HIS A 139 -1.36 20.54 11.13
C HIS A 139 -1.80 22.01 10.87
N PRO A 140 -2.91 22.20 10.14
CA PRO A 140 -4.19 22.27 10.81
C PRO A 140 -5.21 21.32 10.17
N VAL A 141 -5.86 20.53 11.04
CA VAL A 141 -7.15 19.85 10.89
C VAL A 141 -7.81 19.97 9.51
N PHE A 142 -7.77 18.91 8.70
CA PHE A 142 -8.77 18.73 7.64
C PHE A 142 -10.04 18.23 8.30
N SER A 143 -10.91 19.16 8.68
CA SER A 143 -12.34 18.88 8.85
C SER A 143 -12.94 18.77 7.44
N LEU A 144 -13.41 17.58 7.08
CA LEU A 144 -14.47 17.41 6.09
C LEU A 144 -15.81 17.44 6.81
#